data_AF-A0A0Q7QMA4-F1
#
_entry.id   AF-A0A0Q7QMA4-F1
#
_cell.length_a   1.000
_cell.length_b   1.000
_cell.length_c   1.000
_cell.angle_alpha   90.00
_cell.angle_beta   90.00
_cell.angle_gamma   90.00
#
_symmetry.space_group_name_H-M   'P 1'
#
loop_
_entity.id
_entity.type
_entity.pdbx_description
1 polymer ?
#
loop_
_entity_poly.entity_id
_entity_poly.type
_entity_poly.pdbx_seq_one_letter_code
_entity_poly.pdbx_strand_id
1 'polypeptide(L)'
;MTDRSTLTRVLLVHVGLAVVGIVALSIDAPARGWAVLATVIVYVVALAAACRSTGHTAWLSLVGFLCLVSAFQVVPDWILSDVLGILSFPDQGGPRFDDVIPVAMGLMWVPPLFIALAVAGLSPGRSAVAAVIVFAGSELLAPVVGLWEPTGSTTRLLGVALYVLPAEAALGWAAAMGHRASTGRGVGTKVAAAAAVSVFYTGALVVSYFVIDVADWRITT
;
A
#
# COMPACT_ATOMS: atom_id res chain seq x y z
N MET A 1 21.39 -6.17 13.64
CA MET A 1 22.24 -5.72 12.52
C MET A 1 21.80 -6.46 11.27
N THR A 2 21.29 -5.77 10.26
CA THR A 2 20.90 -6.40 8.99
C THR A 2 22.18 -6.80 8.25
N ASP A 3 22.30 -8.07 7.90
CA ASP A 3 23.44 -8.56 7.12
C ASP A 3 23.43 -7.92 5.71
N ARG A 4 24.62 -7.50 5.24
CA ARG A 4 24.81 -6.81 3.95
C ARG A 4 24.30 -7.66 2.78
N SER A 5 24.42 -8.99 2.89
CA SER A 5 23.92 -9.91 1.85
C SER A 5 22.39 -9.91 1.76
N THR A 6 21.70 -9.84 2.91
CA THR A 6 20.23 -9.73 2.99
C THR A 6 19.75 -8.43 2.37
N LEU A 7 20.35 -7.31 2.78
CA LEU A 7 20.00 -6.00 2.26
C LEU A 7 20.17 -5.96 0.74
N THR A 8 21.29 -6.47 0.22
CA THR A 8 21.55 -6.53 -1.22
C THR A 8 20.47 -7.31 -1.97
N ARG A 9 20.10 -8.51 -1.49
CA ARG A 9 19.06 -9.32 -2.13
C ARG A 9 17.71 -8.63 -2.13
N VAL A 10 17.30 -8.06 -1.00
CA VAL A 10 16.03 -7.33 -0.90
C VAL A 10 16.01 -6.10 -1.81
N LEU A 11 17.11 -5.34 -1.87
CA LEU A 11 17.24 -4.23 -2.80
C LEU A 11 17.13 -4.70 -4.26
N LEU A 12 17.78 -5.81 -4.62
CA LEU A 12 17.66 -6.39 -5.96
C LEU A 12 16.22 -6.80 -6.29
N VAL A 13 15.44 -7.30 -5.33
CA VAL A 13 14.01 -7.59 -5.56
C VAL A 13 13.21 -6.31 -5.84
N HIS A 14 13.50 -5.20 -5.14
CA HIS A 14 12.81 -3.92 -5.39
C HIS A 14 13.25 -3.27 -6.71
N VAL A 15 14.53 -3.35 -7.06
CA VAL A 15 15.01 -2.91 -8.38
C VAL A 15 14.39 -3.77 -9.49
N GLY A 16 14.31 -5.09 -9.27
CA GLY A 16 13.61 -6.01 -10.16
C GLY A 16 12.14 -5.65 -10.33
N LEU A 17 11.44 -5.31 -9.23
CA LEU A 17 10.06 -4.79 -9.28
C LEU A 17 9.98 -3.52 -10.13
N ALA A 18 10.88 -2.56 -9.95
CA ALA A 18 10.86 -1.33 -10.73
C ALA A 18 11.04 -1.61 -12.23
N VAL A 19 12.01 -2.45 -12.59
CA VAL A 19 12.29 -2.81 -14.00
C VAL A 19 11.14 -3.59 -14.62
N VAL A 20 10.70 -4.67 -13.97
CA VAL A 20 9.61 -5.52 -14.47
C VAL A 20 8.29 -4.75 -14.46
N GLY A 21 8.07 -3.89 -13.46
CA GLY A 21 6.92 -3.00 -13.38
C GLY A 21 6.87 -2.02 -14.54
N ILE A 22 7.98 -1.38 -14.91
CA ILE A 22 8.05 -0.51 -16.10
C ILE A 22 7.67 -1.30 -17.36
N VAL A 23 8.20 -2.52 -17.53
CA VAL A 23 7.84 -3.37 -18.66
C VAL A 23 6.36 -3.70 -18.64
N ALA A 24 5.80 -4.12 -17.50
CA ALA A 24 4.38 -4.44 -17.36
C ALA A 24 3.47 -3.24 -17.67
N LEU A 25 3.86 -2.04 -17.23
CA LEU A 25 3.13 -0.79 -17.48
C LEU A 25 3.23 -0.31 -18.93
N SER A 26 4.27 -0.73 -19.66
CA SER A 26 4.43 -0.42 -21.09
C SER A 26 3.56 -1.28 -22.02
N ILE A 27 2.95 -2.35 -21.49
CA ILE A 27 2.04 -3.22 -22.24
C ILE A 27 0.70 -2.49 -22.45
N ASP A 28 0.06 -2.69 -23.60
CA ASP A 28 -1.26 -2.12 -23.88
C ASP A 28 -2.39 -2.84 -23.12
N ALA A 29 -3.45 -2.11 -22.79
CA ALA A 29 -4.68 -2.72 -22.31
C ALA A 29 -5.29 -3.63 -23.40
N PRO A 30 -5.89 -4.79 -23.04
CA PRO A 30 -6.19 -5.26 -21.69
C PRO A 30 -5.09 -6.17 -21.07
N ALA A 31 -3.97 -6.39 -21.76
CA ALA A 31 -2.91 -7.27 -21.26
C ALA A 31 -2.13 -6.65 -20.08
N ARG A 32 -2.11 -5.31 -20.00
CA ARG A 32 -1.48 -4.56 -18.91
C ARG A 32 -1.94 -5.01 -17.52
N GLY A 33 -3.24 -5.14 -17.28
CA GLY A 33 -3.77 -5.52 -15.96
C GLY A 33 -3.30 -6.90 -15.50
N TRP A 34 -3.23 -7.87 -16.42
CA TRP A 34 -2.67 -9.20 -16.15
C TRP A 34 -1.17 -9.14 -15.86
N ALA A 35 -0.43 -8.33 -16.61
CA ALA A 35 1.01 -8.16 -16.42
C ALA A 35 1.34 -7.52 -15.06
N VAL A 36 0.56 -6.51 -14.65
CA VAL A 36 0.68 -5.88 -13.32
C VAL A 36 0.37 -6.90 -12.22
N LEU A 37 -0.72 -7.67 -12.33
CA LEU A 37 -1.06 -8.72 -11.37
C LEU A 37 0.07 -9.75 -11.23
N ALA A 38 0.58 -10.26 -12.35
CA ALA A 38 1.69 -11.22 -12.35
C ALA A 38 2.95 -10.62 -11.71
N THR A 39 3.27 -9.36 -12.02
CA THR A 39 4.43 -8.65 -11.46
C THR A 39 4.36 -8.57 -9.94
N VAL A 40 3.20 -8.18 -9.39
CA VAL A 40 3.04 -8.04 -7.94
C VAL A 40 3.09 -9.41 -7.24
N ILE A 41 2.49 -10.46 -7.82
CA ILE A 41 2.57 -11.83 -7.27
C ILE A 41 4.02 -12.31 -7.25
N VAL A 42 4.73 -12.20 -8.37
CA VAL A 42 6.14 -12.62 -8.50
C VAL A 42 7.01 -11.83 -7.51
N TYR A 43 6.78 -10.53 -7.38
CA TYR A 43 7.49 -9.70 -6.41
C TYR A 43 7.34 -10.21 -4.97
N VAL A 44 6.12 -10.47 -4.52
CA VAL A 44 5.87 -10.95 -3.14
C VAL A 44 6.56 -12.29 -2.89
N VAL A 45 6.48 -13.21 -3.86
CA VAL A 45 7.18 -14.50 -3.79
C VAL A 45 8.69 -14.32 -3.72
N ALA A 46 9.26 -13.47 -4.59
CA ALA A 46 10.69 -13.18 -4.63
C ALA A 46 11.17 -12.51 -3.33
N LEU A 47 10.39 -11.59 -2.77
CA LEU A 47 10.70 -10.91 -1.50
C LEU A 47 10.70 -11.90 -0.34
N ALA A 48 9.69 -12.77 -0.25
CA ALA A 48 9.63 -13.82 0.77
C ALA A 48 10.78 -14.81 0.62
N ALA A 49 11.12 -15.22 -0.61
CA ALA A 49 12.25 -16.10 -0.90
C ALA A 49 13.59 -15.46 -0.52
N ALA A 50 13.79 -14.17 -0.83
CA ALA A 50 14.97 -13.41 -0.44
C ALA A 50 15.15 -13.40 1.09
N CYS A 51 14.10 -13.03 1.83
CA CYS A 51 14.11 -13.02 3.30
C CYS A 51 14.36 -14.41 3.91
N ARG A 52 13.77 -15.47 3.32
CA ARG A 52 13.97 -16.85 3.77
C ARG A 52 15.40 -17.33 3.50
N SER A 53 15.94 -17.05 2.31
CA SER A 53 17.27 -17.51 1.89
C SER A 53 18.41 -16.95 2.73
N THR A 54 18.18 -15.82 3.41
CA THR A 54 19.18 -15.19 4.28
C THR A 54 18.88 -15.36 5.78
N GLY A 55 17.85 -16.14 6.13
CA GLY A 55 17.48 -16.38 7.52
C GLY A 55 16.93 -15.16 8.28
N HIS A 56 16.54 -14.09 7.57
CA HIS A 56 16.06 -12.86 8.20
C HIS A 56 14.57 -12.99 8.61
N THR A 57 14.31 -13.82 9.64
CA THR A 57 12.97 -14.22 10.09
C THR A 57 12.05 -13.05 10.43
N ALA A 58 12.59 -11.95 10.96
CA ALA A 58 11.81 -10.74 11.25
C ALA A 58 11.23 -10.09 9.98
N TRP A 59 11.99 -10.09 8.88
CA TRP A 59 11.52 -9.52 7.61
C TRP A 59 10.58 -10.50 6.91
N LEU A 60 10.84 -11.80 6.98
CA LEU A 60 9.90 -12.80 6.49
C LEU A 60 8.55 -12.72 7.23
N SER A 61 8.57 -12.51 8.55
CA SER A 61 7.35 -12.27 9.35
C SER A 61 6.62 -11.00 8.90
N LEU A 62 7.37 -9.92 8.64
CA LEU A 62 6.81 -8.67 8.13
C LEU A 62 6.14 -8.86 6.77
N VAL A 63 6.80 -9.54 5.81
CA VAL A 63 6.23 -9.83 4.49
C VAL A 63 4.89 -10.56 4.63
N GLY A 64 4.85 -11.64 5.43
CA GLY A 64 3.61 -12.38 5.65
C GLY A 64 2.50 -11.54 6.28
N PHE A 65 2.84 -10.66 7.23
CA PHE A 65 1.87 -9.72 7.81
C PHE A 65 1.37 -8.70 6.78
N LEU A 66 2.26 -8.12 5.98
CA LEU A 66 1.90 -7.14 4.96
C LEU A 66 1.07 -7.74 3.83
N CYS A 67 1.25 -9.01 3.49
CA CYS A 67 0.33 -9.68 2.55
C CYS A 67 -1.11 -9.71 3.07
N LEU A 68 -1.30 -9.95 4.38
CA LEU A 68 -2.63 -9.89 4.98
C LEU A 68 -3.17 -8.46 4.98
N VAL A 69 -2.34 -7.47 5.36
CA VAL A 69 -2.74 -6.06 5.34
C VAL A 69 -3.16 -5.64 3.93
N SER A 70 -2.34 -5.94 2.92
CA SER A 70 -2.60 -5.62 1.51
C SER A 70 -3.87 -6.28 0.99
N ALA A 71 -4.15 -7.53 1.37
CA ALA A 71 -5.37 -8.20 0.97
C ALA A 71 -6.62 -7.48 1.53
N PHE A 72 -6.54 -6.94 2.75
CA PHE A 72 -7.61 -6.13 3.32
C PHE A 72 -7.69 -4.72 2.74
N GLN A 73 -6.61 -4.17 2.15
CA GLN A 73 -6.63 -2.82 1.55
C GLN A 73 -7.57 -2.69 0.33
N VAL A 74 -8.04 -3.80 -0.24
CA VAL A 74 -9.13 -3.78 -1.23
C VAL A 74 -10.38 -3.06 -0.69
N VAL A 75 -10.64 -3.15 0.61
CA VAL A 75 -11.80 -2.51 1.25
C VAL A 75 -11.70 -0.98 1.28
N PRO A 76 -10.64 -0.34 1.82
CA PRO A 76 -10.48 1.11 1.71
C PRO A 76 -10.47 1.57 0.25
N ASP A 77 -9.80 0.85 -0.66
CA ASP A 77 -9.77 1.21 -2.08
C ASP A 77 -11.18 1.21 -2.69
N TRP A 78 -12.00 0.21 -2.36
CA TRP A 78 -13.40 0.13 -2.78
C TRP A 78 -14.25 1.27 -2.20
N ILE A 79 -14.08 1.59 -0.90
CA ILE A 79 -14.79 2.71 -0.27
C ILE A 79 -14.44 4.04 -0.93
N LEU A 80 -13.16 4.31 -1.19
CA LEU A 80 -12.74 5.54 -1.87
C LEU A 80 -13.30 5.63 -3.29
N SER A 81 -13.37 4.50 -4.00
CA SER A 81 -13.73 4.47 -5.41
C SER A 81 -15.23 4.46 -5.66
N ASP A 82 -15.96 3.55 -5.02
CA ASP A 82 -17.37 3.27 -5.33
C ASP A 82 -18.33 3.96 -4.36
N VAL A 83 -17.96 4.06 -3.08
CA VAL A 83 -18.80 4.71 -2.06
C VAL A 83 -18.62 6.23 -2.07
N LEU A 84 -17.37 6.70 -2.11
CA LEU A 84 -17.06 8.13 -2.07
C LEU A 84 -16.85 8.76 -3.45
N GLY A 85 -16.49 7.97 -4.47
CA GLY A 85 -16.28 8.50 -5.82
C GLY A 85 -15.09 9.45 -5.96
N ILE A 86 -14.07 9.31 -5.10
CA ILE A 86 -12.89 10.20 -5.04
C ILE A 86 -11.58 9.54 -5.48
N LEU A 87 -11.64 8.25 -5.82
CA LEU A 87 -10.54 7.48 -6.38
C LEU A 87 -11.05 6.73 -7.61
N SER A 88 -10.21 6.57 -8.63
CA SER A 88 -10.54 5.71 -9.76
C SER A 88 -9.37 4.83 -10.16
N PHE A 89 -9.69 3.65 -10.65
CA PHE A 89 -8.76 2.68 -11.21
C PHE A 89 -9.11 2.48 -12.69
N PRO A 90 -8.33 3.03 -13.63
CA PRO A 90 -8.57 2.83 -15.06
C PRO A 90 -8.72 1.34 -15.41
N ASP A 91 -9.56 1.03 -16.38
CA ASP A 91 -9.66 -0.34 -16.88
C ASP A 91 -8.48 -0.66 -17.78
N GLN A 92 -7.54 -1.43 -17.23
CA GLN A 92 -6.34 -1.91 -17.91
C GLN A 92 -6.46 -3.40 -18.28
N GLY A 93 -7.65 -3.99 -18.13
CA GLY A 93 -7.92 -5.42 -18.18
C GLY A 93 -7.55 -6.16 -16.89
N GLY A 94 -7.53 -7.50 -16.96
CA GLY A 94 -7.29 -8.34 -15.79
C GLY A 94 -8.53 -8.54 -14.90
N PRO A 95 -8.44 -9.38 -13.86
CA PRO A 95 -9.54 -9.63 -12.95
C PRO A 95 -9.75 -8.45 -11.98
N ARG A 96 -11.01 -8.16 -11.67
CA ARG A 96 -11.44 -7.05 -10.81
C ARG A 96 -12.50 -7.51 -9.81
N PHE A 97 -12.60 -6.82 -8.68
CA PHE A 97 -13.72 -6.92 -7.75
C PHE A 97 -14.80 -5.93 -8.17
N ASP A 98 -15.97 -6.47 -8.53
CA ASP A 98 -17.16 -5.72 -8.98
C ASP A 98 -16.87 -4.71 -10.10
N ASP A 99 -15.92 -5.04 -10.98
CA ASP A 99 -15.37 -4.15 -12.03
C ASP A 99 -14.74 -2.83 -11.53
N VAL A 100 -14.71 -2.58 -10.21
CA VAL A 100 -14.15 -1.36 -9.61
C VAL A 100 -12.68 -1.54 -9.27
N ILE A 101 -12.31 -2.56 -8.49
CA ILE A 101 -10.96 -2.67 -7.91
C ILE A 101 -10.14 -3.76 -8.61
N PRO A 102 -8.99 -3.45 -9.25
CA PRO A 102 -8.10 -4.47 -9.79
C PRO A 102 -7.64 -5.45 -8.71
N VAL A 103 -7.72 -6.76 -8.96
CA VAL A 103 -7.28 -7.79 -7.99
C VAL A 103 -5.79 -7.62 -7.60
N ALA A 104 -4.98 -7.02 -8.48
CA ALA A 104 -3.59 -6.69 -8.21
C ALA A 104 -3.41 -5.80 -6.96
N MET A 105 -4.38 -4.95 -6.63
CA MET A 105 -4.35 -4.10 -5.42
C MET A 105 -4.26 -4.93 -4.14
N GLY A 106 -4.78 -6.16 -4.13
CA GLY A 106 -4.69 -7.07 -2.98
C GLY A 106 -3.27 -7.44 -2.55
N LEU A 107 -2.25 -7.16 -3.37
CA LEU A 107 -0.83 -7.32 -3.01
C LEU A 107 0.03 -6.07 -3.28
N MET A 108 -0.52 -5.05 -3.95
CA MET A 108 0.23 -3.85 -4.37
C MET A 108 0.70 -2.98 -3.21
N TRP A 109 0.07 -3.08 -2.04
CA TRP A 109 0.47 -2.36 -0.84
C TRP A 109 1.71 -2.96 -0.17
N VAL A 110 2.11 -4.19 -0.51
CA VAL A 110 3.27 -4.86 0.10
C VAL A 110 4.58 -4.11 -0.17
N PRO A 111 4.98 -3.78 -1.41
CA PRO A 111 6.23 -3.06 -1.66
C PRO A 111 6.39 -1.72 -0.91
N PRO A 112 5.46 -0.75 -1.03
CA PRO A 112 5.64 0.55 -0.37
C PRO A 112 5.63 0.44 1.15
N LEU A 113 4.74 -0.38 1.73
CA LEU A 113 4.72 -0.60 3.19
C LEU A 113 5.97 -1.30 3.67
N PHE A 114 6.49 -2.29 2.92
CA PHE A 114 7.71 -2.98 3.30
C PHE A 114 8.89 -2.00 3.35
N ILE A 115 9.07 -1.16 2.34
CA ILE A 115 10.13 -0.12 2.33
C ILE A 115 9.97 0.80 3.54
N ALA A 116 8.77 1.37 3.73
CA ALA A 116 8.51 2.35 4.79
C ALA A 116 8.83 1.77 6.18
N LEU A 117 8.33 0.56 6.47
CA LEU A 117 8.51 -0.08 7.77
C LEU A 117 9.94 -0.60 7.98
N ALA A 118 10.58 -1.15 6.94
CA ALA A 118 11.94 -1.66 7.02
C ALA A 118 12.97 -0.53 7.24
N VAL A 119 12.86 0.57 6.47
CA VAL A 119 13.74 1.75 6.62
C VAL A 119 13.53 2.43 7.97
N ALA A 120 12.29 2.47 8.46
CA ALA A 120 11.96 2.98 9.78
C ALA A 120 12.42 2.08 10.94
N GLY A 121 12.91 0.87 10.66
CA GLY A 121 13.29 -0.11 11.67
C GLY A 121 12.10 -0.57 12.53
N LEU A 122 10.90 -0.61 11.96
CA LEU A 122 9.63 -0.95 12.64
C LEU A 122 9.24 -0.02 13.80
N SER A 123 9.86 1.16 13.91
CA SER A 123 9.42 2.19 14.85
C SER A 123 8.12 2.83 14.35
N PRO A 124 7.02 2.85 15.12
CA PRO A 124 5.74 3.37 14.64
C PRO A 124 5.78 4.82 14.17
N GLY A 125 6.40 5.72 14.94
CA GLY A 125 6.51 7.14 14.56
C GLY A 125 7.36 7.35 13.30
N ARG A 126 8.49 6.63 13.18
CA ARG A 126 9.33 6.69 11.97
C ARG A 126 8.64 6.05 10.76
N SER A 127 7.84 5.01 10.98
CA SER A 127 7.08 4.33 9.93
C SER A 127 5.96 5.21 9.39
N ALA A 128 5.32 6.02 10.24
CA ALA A 128 4.36 7.04 9.82
C ALA A 128 4.99 8.04 8.83
N VAL A 129 6.14 8.62 9.21
CA VAL A 129 6.85 9.58 8.36
C VAL A 129 7.35 8.92 7.07
N ALA A 130 7.93 7.72 7.16
CA ALA A 130 8.42 7.00 6.00
C ALA A 130 7.28 6.61 5.04
N ALA A 131 6.10 6.24 5.56
CA ALA A 131 4.95 5.93 4.74
C ALA A 131 4.49 7.15 3.92
N VAL A 132 4.35 8.33 4.55
CA VAL A 132 3.99 9.57 3.82
C VAL A 132 4.95 9.83 2.66
N ILE A 133 6.26 9.69 2.89
CA ILE A 133 7.26 9.93 1.84
C ILE A 133 7.12 8.94 0.69
N VAL A 134 7.00 7.65 1.01
CA VAL A 134 6.91 6.57 0.01
C VAL A 134 5.61 6.68 -0.79
N PHE A 135 4.48 6.88 -0.11
CA PHE A 135 3.19 6.94 -0.77
C PHE A 135 2.93 8.26 -1.50
N ALA A 136 3.40 9.41 -1.00
CA ALA A 136 3.36 10.64 -1.79
C ALA A 136 4.11 10.50 -3.14
N GLY A 137 5.21 9.74 -3.16
CA GLY A 137 5.89 9.37 -4.39
C GLY A 137 5.03 8.49 -5.31
N SER A 138 4.34 7.49 -4.74
CA SER A 138 3.39 6.65 -5.48
C SER A 138 2.22 7.44 -6.05
N GLU A 139 1.62 8.34 -5.27
CA GLU A 139 0.50 9.21 -5.67
C GLU A 139 0.86 10.17 -6.81
N LEU A 140 2.10 10.64 -6.86
CA LEU A 140 2.59 11.45 -7.98
C LEU A 140 2.73 10.64 -9.28
N LEU A 141 3.08 9.36 -9.18
CA LEU A 141 3.44 8.53 -10.33
C LEU A 141 2.27 7.68 -10.83
N ALA A 142 1.38 7.24 -9.95
CA ALA A 142 0.29 6.32 -10.28
C ALA A 142 -0.66 6.85 -11.37
N PRO A 143 -1.04 8.14 -11.40
CA PRO A 143 -1.84 8.69 -12.49
C PRO A 143 -1.08 8.68 -13.82
N VAL A 144 0.23 8.99 -13.79
CA VAL A 144 1.08 9.03 -14.99
C VAL A 144 1.17 7.67 -15.67
N VAL A 145 1.16 6.59 -14.89
CA VAL A 145 1.23 5.21 -15.41
C VAL A 145 -0.15 4.53 -15.51
N GLY A 146 -1.24 5.26 -15.22
CA GLY A 146 -2.60 4.78 -15.32
C GLY A 146 -2.93 3.63 -14.35
N LEU A 147 -2.34 3.63 -13.15
CA LEU A 147 -2.62 2.65 -12.09
C LEU A 147 -3.85 3.05 -11.26
N TRP A 148 -3.82 4.24 -10.69
CA TRP A 148 -4.96 4.89 -10.04
C TRP A 148 -4.81 6.40 -10.14
N GLU A 149 -5.92 7.11 -10.01
CA GLU A 149 -5.89 8.56 -9.94
C GLU A 149 -6.97 9.10 -9.01
N PRO A 150 -6.69 10.21 -8.29
CA PRO A 150 -7.72 10.89 -7.54
C PRO A 150 -8.75 11.50 -8.49
N THR A 151 -10.01 11.38 -8.13
CA THR A 151 -11.16 11.90 -8.88
C THR A 151 -12.01 12.82 -8.00
N GLY A 152 -13.13 13.30 -8.53
CA GLY A 152 -14.02 14.21 -7.83
C GLY A 152 -13.39 15.58 -7.50
N SER A 153 -14.10 16.36 -6.70
CA SER A 153 -13.69 17.68 -6.22
C SER A 153 -12.76 17.58 -5.01
N THR A 154 -11.69 16.81 -5.12
CA THR A 154 -10.67 16.68 -4.07
C THR A 154 -9.64 17.81 -4.18
N THR A 155 -9.15 18.29 -3.04
CA THR A 155 -8.06 19.25 -2.96
C THR A 155 -6.76 18.55 -3.27
N ARG A 156 -6.06 19.05 -4.31
CA ARG A 156 -4.84 18.42 -4.82
C ARG A 156 -3.67 19.38 -4.86
N LEU A 157 -2.48 18.86 -4.56
CA LEU A 157 -1.22 19.55 -4.76
C LEU A 157 -0.33 18.70 -5.65
N LEU A 158 0.10 19.26 -6.79
CA LEU A 158 0.91 18.55 -7.80
C LEU A 158 0.27 17.22 -8.27
N GLY A 159 -1.06 17.13 -8.26
CA GLY A 159 -1.80 15.93 -8.63
C GLY A 159 -2.09 14.96 -7.47
N VAL A 160 -1.44 15.11 -6.32
CA VAL A 160 -1.68 14.29 -5.11
C VAL A 160 -2.89 14.82 -4.34
N ALA A 161 -3.85 13.95 -4.02
CA ALA A 161 -4.96 14.30 -3.15
C ALA A 161 -4.48 14.49 -1.70
N LEU A 162 -4.75 15.65 -1.11
CA LEU A 162 -4.16 16.01 0.20
C LEU A 162 -4.70 15.15 1.35
N TYR A 163 -5.93 14.65 1.26
CA TYR A 163 -6.54 13.84 2.31
C TYR A 163 -5.82 12.52 2.56
N VAL A 164 -5.10 12.00 1.57
CA VAL A 164 -4.43 10.68 1.67
C VAL A 164 -3.22 10.75 2.59
N LEU A 165 -2.50 11.88 2.63
CA LEU A 165 -1.24 12.04 3.37
C LEU A 165 -1.36 11.78 4.89
N PRO A 166 -2.29 12.41 5.63
CA PRO A 166 -2.48 12.08 7.05
C PRO A 166 -2.94 10.63 7.26
N ALA A 167 -3.73 10.07 6.33
CA ALA A 167 -4.17 8.68 6.40
C ALA A 167 -3.00 7.69 6.18
N GLU A 168 -2.08 7.99 5.27
CA GLU A 168 -0.87 7.19 5.02
C GLU A 168 0.10 7.23 6.19
N ALA A 169 0.23 8.37 6.87
CA ALA A 169 0.95 8.46 8.14
C ALA A 169 0.33 7.51 9.17
N ALA A 170 -1.00 7.52 9.27
CA ALA A 170 -1.75 6.65 10.16
C ALA A 170 -1.57 5.16 9.78
N LEU A 171 -1.59 4.83 8.48
CA LEU A 171 -1.32 3.48 7.96
C LEU A 171 0.06 2.98 8.33
N GLY A 172 1.11 3.78 8.10
CA GLY A 172 2.49 3.43 8.44
C GLY A 172 2.66 3.15 9.94
N TRP A 173 2.06 4.00 10.78
CA TRP A 173 2.03 3.80 12.23
C TRP A 173 1.28 2.51 12.61
N ALA A 174 0.07 2.33 12.08
CA ALA A 174 -0.81 1.21 12.40
C ALA A 174 -0.23 -0.13 11.95
N ALA A 175 0.36 -0.19 10.75
CA ALA A 175 1.01 -1.39 10.25
C ALA A 175 2.20 -1.80 11.14
N ALA A 176 3.02 -0.84 11.58
CA ALA A 176 4.11 -1.12 12.52
C ALA A 176 3.59 -1.63 13.87
N MET A 177 2.53 -1.02 14.40
CA MET A 177 1.88 -1.45 15.64
C MET A 177 1.22 -2.82 15.52
N GLY A 178 0.48 -3.07 14.44
CA GLY A 178 -0.19 -4.34 14.16
C GLY A 178 0.81 -5.49 13.97
N HIS A 179 1.93 -5.23 13.28
CA HIS A 179 3.01 -6.21 13.15
C HIS A 179 3.60 -6.52 14.54
N ARG A 180 3.94 -5.50 15.33
CA ARG A 180 4.47 -5.69 16.70
C ARG A 180 3.50 -6.46 17.58
N ALA A 181 2.21 -6.12 17.54
CA ALA A 181 1.16 -6.75 18.32
C ALA A 181 0.86 -8.20 17.89
N SER A 182 1.21 -8.60 16.67
CA SER A 182 0.92 -9.95 16.17
C SER A 182 2.17 -10.82 15.98
N THR A 183 3.37 -10.26 16.20
CA THR A 183 4.64 -10.99 16.11
C THR A 183 4.68 -12.10 17.16
N GLY A 184 5.05 -13.31 16.73
CA GLY A 184 5.09 -14.51 17.58
C GLY A 184 3.72 -15.09 17.95
N ARG A 185 2.61 -14.51 17.46
CA ARG A 185 1.25 -15.00 17.71
C ARG A 185 0.73 -15.86 16.55
N GLY A 186 -0.36 -16.58 16.81
CA GLY A 186 -1.01 -17.46 15.83
C GLY A 186 -1.60 -16.69 14.63
N VAL A 187 -1.90 -17.43 13.55
CA VAL A 187 -2.40 -16.86 12.29
C VAL A 187 -3.68 -16.04 12.49
N GLY A 188 -4.62 -16.50 13.32
CA GLY A 188 -5.85 -15.76 13.62
C GLY A 188 -5.58 -14.35 14.19
N THR A 189 -4.60 -14.21 15.08
CA THR A 189 -4.21 -12.89 15.62
C THR A 189 -3.57 -11.99 14.57
N LYS A 190 -2.80 -12.56 13.64
CA LYS A 190 -2.22 -11.80 12.51
C LYS A 190 -3.29 -11.30 11.55
N VAL A 191 -4.26 -12.17 11.23
CA VAL A 191 -5.41 -11.80 10.39
C VAL A 191 -6.23 -10.70 11.07
N ALA A 192 -6.57 -10.85 12.35
CA ALA A 192 -7.30 -9.84 13.10
C ALA A 192 -6.53 -8.50 13.18
N ALA A 193 -5.21 -8.54 13.41
CA ALA A 193 -4.39 -7.33 13.42
C ALA A 193 -4.33 -6.65 12.05
N ALA A 194 -4.20 -7.41 10.97
CA ALA A 194 -4.20 -6.88 9.60
C ALA A 194 -5.56 -6.25 9.23
N ALA A 195 -6.67 -6.91 9.59
CA ALA A 195 -8.01 -6.37 9.41
C ALA A 195 -8.20 -5.07 10.21
N ALA A 196 -7.73 -5.03 11.47
CA ALA A 196 -7.80 -3.82 12.30
C ALA A 196 -6.98 -2.67 11.72
N VAL A 197 -5.80 -2.93 11.15
CA VAL A 197 -5.01 -1.91 10.42
C VAL A 197 -5.82 -1.35 9.25
N SER A 198 -6.48 -2.22 8.48
CA SER A 198 -7.30 -1.78 7.36
C SER A 198 -8.49 -0.92 7.79
N VAL A 199 -9.24 -1.34 8.81
CA VAL A 199 -10.39 -0.57 9.33
C VAL A 199 -9.92 0.78 9.89
N PHE A 200 -8.82 0.81 10.63
CA PHE A 200 -8.24 2.04 11.15
C PHE A 200 -7.82 2.99 10.01
N TYR A 201 -7.17 2.46 8.98
CA TYR A 201 -6.77 3.25 7.81
C TYR A 201 -7.99 3.78 7.03
N THR A 202 -9.02 2.97 6.83
CA THR A 202 -10.29 3.42 6.23
C THR A 202 -10.88 4.58 7.03
N GLY A 203 -10.93 4.47 8.36
CA GLY A 203 -11.40 5.56 9.22
C GLY A 203 -10.54 6.82 9.07
N ALA A 204 -9.21 6.67 9.02
CA ALA A 204 -8.30 7.78 8.81
C ALA A 204 -8.49 8.46 7.45
N LEU A 205 -8.69 7.69 6.37
CA LEU A 205 -9.01 8.20 5.03
C LEU A 205 -10.29 9.03 5.04
N VAL A 206 -11.38 8.46 5.56
CA VAL A 206 -12.70 9.12 5.58
C VAL A 206 -12.68 10.38 6.43
N VAL A 207 -12.06 10.34 7.61
CA VAL A 207 -11.93 11.52 8.48
C VAL A 207 -11.08 12.59 7.81
N SER A 208 -9.97 12.21 7.17
CA SER A 208 -9.10 13.17 6.49
C SER A 208 -9.80 13.82 5.31
N TYR A 209 -10.52 13.04 4.51
CA TYR A 209 -11.34 13.54 3.40
C TYR A 209 -12.41 14.49 3.91
N PHE A 210 -13.13 14.11 4.96
CA PHE A 210 -14.15 14.98 5.55
C PHE A 210 -13.55 16.31 6.02
N VAL A 211 -12.45 16.28 6.77
CA VAL A 211 -11.83 17.49 7.33
C VAL A 211 -11.25 18.41 6.25
N ILE A 212 -10.67 17.85 5.19
CA ILE A 212 -9.93 18.62 4.18
C ILE A 212 -10.84 19.08 3.04
N ASP A 213 -11.75 18.23 2.58
CA ASP A 213 -12.49 18.43 1.33
C ASP A 213 -13.99 18.66 1.53
N VAL A 214 -14.56 18.36 2.70
CA VAL A 214 -16.01 18.46 2.94
C VAL A 214 -16.36 19.52 3.98
N ALA A 215 -15.56 19.65 5.03
CA ALA A 215 -15.96 20.38 6.22
C ALA A 215 -15.75 21.91 6.08
N ASP A 216 -16.85 22.63 5.94
CA ASP A 216 -16.89 24.08 6.10
C ASP A 216 -16.98 24.45 7.60
N TRP A 217 -15.87 24.32 8.32
CA TRP A 217 -15.84 24.62 9.75
C TRP A 217 -16.15 26.09 10.04
N ARG A 218 -17.14 26.33 10.90
CA ARG A 218 -17.40 27.62 11.54
C ARG A 218 -17.52 27.42 13.05
N ILE A 219 -16.69 28.10 13.83
CA ILE A 219 -16.84 28.17 15.28
C ILE A 219 -17.89 29.24 15.55
N THR A 220 -19.09 28.83 15.93
CA THR A 220 -20.15 29.75 16.37
C THR A 220 -20.02 30.01 17.86
N THR A 221 -20.04 31.28 18.26
CA THR A 221 -20.07 31.74 19.66
C THR A 221 -21.48 32.00 20.13
#